data_AF-A0A7C7Y919-F1
#
_entry.id   AF-A0A7C7Y919-F1
#
_cell.length_a   1.000
_cell.length_b   1.000
_cell.length_c   1.000
_cell.angle_alpha   90.00
_cell.angle_beta   90.00
_cell.angle_gamma   90.00
#
_symmetry.space_group_name_H-M   'P 1'
#
loop_
_entity.id
_entity.type
_entity.pdbx_description
1 polymer ?
#
loop_
_entity_poly.entity_id
_entity_poly.type
_entity_poly.pdbx_seq_one_letter_code
_entity_poly.pdbx_strand_id
1 'polypeptide(L)'
;MNVAKAILIVASFIVISIGLTWIWHESLRIHYGELFTNVALKLHGALGLGHAPIAGLRQRYINFVPFVALLLVTPGLALRRRSLGLIVGVVVISVSHFAINLTALMTPGPSIPILAALVSDTFPFLIWFIVAFPVLAKFMPGPTTPEPLGQVPETDKQLE
;
A
#
# COMPACT_ATOMS: atom_id res chain seq x y z
N MET A 1 -17.62 -5.17 -15.49
CA MET A 1 -16.39 -5.95 -15.80
C MET A 1 -16.83 -7.37 -16.09
N ASN A 2 -16.38 -8.01 -17.19
CA ASN A 2 -16.74 -9.41 -17.43
C ASN A 2 -15.99 -10.35 -16.46
N VAL A 3 -16.59 -11.48 -16.14
CA VAL A 3 -16.05 -12.46 -15.18
C VAL A 3 -14.65 -12.92 -15.57
N ALA A 4 -14.41 -13.16 -16.86
CA ALA A 4 -13.10 -13.56 -17.38
C ALA A 4 -11.98 -12.55 -17.06
N LYS A 5 -12.24 -11.24 -17.18
CA LYS A 5 -11.26 -10.21 -16.84
C LYS A 5 -10.98 -10.17 -15.34
N ALA A 6 -12.01 -10.36 -14.51
CA ALA A 6 -11.83 -10.44 -13.06
C ALA A 6 -10.91 -11.63 -12.68
N ILE A 7 -11.18 -12.80 -13.25
CA ILE A 7 -10.35 -14.01 -13.07
C ILE A 7 -8.90 -13.74 -13.49
N LEU A 8 -8.69 -13.11 -14.65
CA LEU A 8 -7.35 -12.82 -15.15
C LEU A 8 -6.58 -11.85 -14.24
N ILE A 9 -7.25 -10.84 -13.68
CA ILE A 9 -6.63 -9.90 -12.72
C ILE A 9 -6.21 -10.66 -11.44
N VAL A 10 -7.08 -11.51 -10.90
CA VAL A 10 -6.79 -12.31 -9.70
C VAL A 10 -5.65 -13.29 -9.96
N ALA A 11 -5.69 -14.02 -11.08
CA ALA A 11 -4.63 -14.94 -11.47
C ALA A 11 -3.29 -14.22 -11.64
N SER A 12 -3.30 -13.05 -12.30
CA SER A 12 -2.10 -12.22 -12.48
C SER A 12 -1.55 -11.74 -11.13
N PHE A 13 -2.42 -11.33 -10.21
CA PHE A 13 -2.03 -10.93 -8.86
C PHE A 13 -1.33 -12.07 -8.12
N ILE A 14 -1.89 -13.28 -8.17
CA ILE A 14 -1.32 -14.47 -7.52
C ILE A 14 0.06 -14.78 -8.12
N VAL A 15 0.16 -14.90 -9.45
CA VAL A 15 1.41 -15.25 -10.13
C VAL A 15 2.51 -14.23 -9.85
N ILE A 16 2.20 -12.92 -9.96
CA ILE A 16 3.16 -11.85 -9.67
C ILE A 16 3.57 -11.87 -8.20
N SER A 17 2.63 -12.07 -7.28
CA SER A 17 2.94 -12.12 -5.84
C SER A 17 3.86 -13.29 -5.50
N ILE A 18 3.64 -14.48 -6.07
CA ILE A 18 4.50 -15.65 -5.89
C ILE A 18 5.91 -15.35 -6.43
N GLY A 19 6.02 -14.83 -7.65
CA GLY A 19 7.30 -14.48 -8.26
C GLY A 19 8.07 -13.44 -7.44
N LEU A 20 7.41 -12.36 -7.03
CA LEU A 20 8.02 -11.32 -6.19
C LEU A 20 8.41 -11.83 -4.80
N THR A 21 7.60 -12.71 -4.20
CA THR A 21 7.93 -13.35 -2.92
C THR A 21 9.17 -14.21 -3.04
N TRP A 22 9.27 -15.00 -4.12
CA TRP A 22 10.45 -15.83 -4.38
C TRP A 22 11.71 -14.97 -4.58
N ILE A 23 11.65 -13.95 -5.43
CA ILE A 23 12.76 -13.00 -5.66
C ILE A 23 13.17 -12.32 -4.33
N TRP A 24 12.17 -11.94 -3.53
CA TRP A 24 12.40 -11.33 -2.23
C TRP A 24 13.17 -12.26 -1.29
N HIS A 25 12.73 -13.51 -1.17
CA HIS A 25 13.35 -14.49 -0.30
C HIS A 25 14.78 -14.82 -0.73
N GLU A 26 15.01 -14.97 -2.03
CA GLU A 26 16.28 -15.42 -2.58
C GLU A 26 17.36 -14.33 -2.55
N SER A 27 17.01 -13.09 -2.88
CA SER A 27 18.00 -12.03 -3.11
C SER A 27 17.70 -10.72 -2.38
N LEU A 28 16.51 -10.16 -2.56
CA LEU A 28 16.25 -8.79 -2.11
C LEU A 28 16.26 -8.66 -0.59
N ARG A 29 15.91 -9.70 0.17
CA ARG A 29 15.95 -9.65 1.64
C ARG A 29 17.35 -9.32 2.15
N ILE A 30 18.40 -9.91 1.56
CA ILE A 30 19.79 -9.72 1.97
C ILE A 30 20.22 -8.29 1.61
N HIS A 31 20.07 -7.91 0.34
CA HIS A 31 20.44 -6.58 -0.15
C HIS A 31 19.69 -5.46 0.56
N TYR A 32 18.39 -5.67 0.84
CA TYR A 32 17.60 -4.72 1.61
C TYR A 32 18.10 -4.62 3.05
N GLY A 33 18.46 -5.75 3.68
CA GLY A 33 19.05 -5.76 5.02
C GLY A 33 20.38 -4.98 5.08
N GLU A 34 21.25 -5.16 4.10
CA GLU A 34 22.52 -4.43 3.98
C GLU A 34 22.30 -2.93 3.74
N LEU A 35 21.45 -2.58 2.76
CA LEU A 35 21.09 -1.19 2.49
C LEU A 35 20.50 -0.53 3.74
N PHE A 36 19.55 -1.19 4.37
CA PHE A 36 18.87 -0.70 5.57
C PHE A 36 19.87 -0.50 6.71
N THR A 37 20.77 -1.45 6.95
CA THR A 37 21.79 -1.33 8.00
C THR A 37 22.74 -0.17 7.72
N ASN A 38 23.22 -0.04 6.48
CA ASN A 38 24.12 1.03 6.06
C ASN A 38 23.49 2.43 6.19
N VAL A 39 22.22 2.56 5.84
CA VAL A 39 21.48 3.83 5.95
C VAL A 39 21.07 4.10 7.40
N ALA A 40 20.61 3.09 8.14
CA ALA A 40 20.20 3.19 9.55
C ALA A 40 21.35 3.66 10.43
N LEU A 41 22.53 3.06 10.31
CA LEU A 41 23.70 3.45 11.10
C LEU A 41 24.04 4.94 10.91
N LYS A 42 24.02 5.41 9.65
CA LYS A 42 24.32 6.81 9.33
C LYS A 42 23.25 7.75 9.88
N LEU A 43 21.97 7.42 9.70
CA LEU A 43 20.86 8.22 10.20
C LEU A 43 20.82 8.24 11.73
N HIS A 44 20.95 7.09 12.38
CA HIS A 44 21.01 6.99 13.84
C HIS A 44 22.20 7.77 14.39
N GLY A 45 23.38 7.65 13.78
CA GLY A 45 24.56 8.44 14.16
C GLY A 45 24.32 9.95 14.06
N ALA A 46 23.71 10.41 12.97
CA ALA A 46 23.36 11.82 12.77
C ALA A 46 22.33 12.34 13.80
N LEU A 47 21.46 11.46 14.32
CA LEU A 47 20.47 11.77 15.35
C LEU A 47 21.00 11.60 16.79
N GLY A 48 22.28 11.25 16.98
CA GLY A 48 22.85 10.97 18.30
C GLY A 48 22.44 9.61 18.89
N LEU A 49 21.89 8.71 18.07
CA LEU A 49 21.39 7.39 18.42
C LEU A 49 22.31 6.25 17.95
N GLY A 50 23.61 6.51 17.76
CA GLY A 50 24.56 5.56 17.16
C GLY A 50 24.70 4.21 17.88
N HIS A 51 24.20 4.08 19.11
CA HIS A 51 24.23 2.84 19.91
C HIS A 51 22.95 2.01 19.77
N ALA A 52 21.99 2.49 18.99
CA ALA A 52 20.71 1.84 18.75
C ALA A 52 20.91 0.45 18.10
N PRO A 53 20.47 -0.66 18.72
CA PRO A 53 20.47 -1.96 18.06
C PRO A 53 19.62 -1.90 16.80
N ILE A 54 20.24 -2.21 15.66
CA ILE A 54 19.52 -2.40 14.41
C ILE A 54 19.03 -3.84 14.45
N ALA A 55 17.72 -4.04 14.56
CA ALA A 55 17.11 -5.35 14.37
C ALA A 55 17.16 -5.70 12.86
N GLY A 56 18.36 -6.00 12.39
CA GLY A 56 18.64 -6.40 11.02
C GLY A 56 17.87 -7.68 10.70
N LEU A 57 17.23 -7.72 9.53
CA LEU A 57 16.59 -8.91 8.97
C LEU A 57 15.24 -9.33 9.58
N ARG A 58 14.38 -8.37 9.96
CA ARG A 58 12.98 -8.73 10.28
C ARG A 58 12.26 -9.25 9.03
N GLN A 59 11.71 -10.46 9.11
CA GLN A 59 10.95 -11.12 8.01
C GLN A 59 9.75 -10.30 7.51
N ARG A 60 9.26 -9.34 8.30
CA ARG A 60 8.08 -8.51 7.99
C ARG A 60 8.25 -7.54 6.83
N TYR A 61 9.47 -7.30 6.38
CA TYR A 61 9.73 -6.40 5.25
C TYR A 61 9.19 -6.92 3.92
N ILE A 62 8.62 -8.13 3.86
CA ILE A 62 7.89 -8.68 2.72
C ILE A 62 6.55 -7.96 2.44
N ASN A 63 6.03 -7.14 3.37
CA ASN A 63 4.75 -6.43 3.23
C ASN A 63 4.65 -5.51 2.00
N PHE A 64 5.77 -5.12 1.37
CA PHE A 64 5.76 -4.40 0.10
C PHE A 64 5.34 -5.26 -1.11
N VAL A 65 5.51 -6.59 -1.06
CA VAL A 65 5.17 -7.51 -2.18
C VAL A 65 3.72 -7.39 -2.62
N PRO A 66 2.71 -7.55 -1.73
CA PRO A 66 1.31 -7.41 -2.14
C PRO A 66 1.01 -6.02 -2.70
N PHE A 67 1.66 -4.97 -2.19
CA PHE A 67 1.51 -3.61 -2.72
C PHE A 67 2.04 -3.46 -4.15
N VAL A 68 3.25 -3.94 -4.42
CA VAL A 68 3.84 -3.90 -5.77
C VAL A 68 2.98 -4.72 -6.72
N ALA A 69 2.56 -5.92 -6.32
CA ALA A 69 1.69 -6.77 -7.11
C ALA A 69 0.36 -6.05 -7.44
N LEU A 70 -0.29 -5.45 -6.44
CA LEU A 70 -1.53 -4.67 -6.63
C LEU A 70 -1.36 -3.53 -7.63
N LEU A 71 -0.29 -2.73 -7.52
CA LEU A 71 -0.04 -1.63 -8.46
C LEU A 71 0.19 -2.11 -9.90
N LEU A 72 0.89 -3.24 -10.08
CA LEU A 72 1.17 -3.82 -11.39
C LEU A 72 -0.12 -4.35 -12.06
N VAL A 73 -0.99 -5.01 -11.30
CA VAL A 73 -2.22 -5.63 -11.85
C VAL A 73 -3.40 -4.68 -11.95
N THR A 74 -3.36 -3.51 -11.30
CA THR A 74 -4.48 -2.54 -11.35
C THR A 74 -4.73 -2.07 -12.78
N PRO A 75 -5.86 -2.44 -13.41
CA PRO A 75 -6.10 -2.15 -14.82
C PRO A 75 -6.40 -0.67 -15.05
N GLY A 76 -6.00 -0.11 -16.19
CA GLY A 76 -6.32 1.28 -16.55
C GLY A 76 -5.54 2.34 -15.76
N LEU A 77 -4.60 1.94 -14.91
CA LEU A 77 -3.69 2.86 -14.24
C LEU A 77 -2.54 3.23 -15.18
N ALA A 78 -2.37 4.53 -15.46
CA ALA A 78 -1.32 5.03 -16.34
C ALA A 78 0.09 4.67 -15.81
N LEU A 79 1.03 4.37 -16.71
CA LEU A 79 2.39 3.94 -16.33
C LEU A 79 3.09 4.97 -15.42
N ARG A 80 3.02 6.26 -15.75
CA ARG A 80 3.56 7.35 -14.91
C ARG A 80 3.04 7.29 -13.47
N ARG A 81 1.75 6.99 -13.31
CA ARG A 81 1.10 6.95 -11.99
C ARG A 81 1.46 5.68 -11.22
N ARG A 82 1.62 4.55 -11.92
CA ARG A 82 2.20 3.32 -11.35
C ARG A 82 3.61 3.56 -10.84
N SER A 83 4.49 4.13 -11.68
CA SER A 83 5.88 4.40 -11.31
C SER A 83 5.98 5.36 -10.13
N LEU A 84 5.22 6.46 -10.15
CA LEU A 84 5.19 7.40 -9.03
C LEU A 84 4.67 6.73 -7.75
N GLY A 85 3.59 5.95 -7.85
CA GLY A 85 3.04 5.20 -6.73
C GLY A 85 4.04 4.21 -6.13
N LEU A 86 4.76 3.46 -6.97
CA LEU A 86 5.81 2.53 -6.54
C LEU A 86 6.94 3.27 -5.80
N ILE A 87 7.44 4.37 -6.35
CA ILE A 87 8.51 5.17 -5.73
C ILE A 87 8.06 5.69 -4.36
N VAL A 88 6.89 6.34 -4.31
CA VAL A 88 6.33 6.87 -3.06
C VAL A 88 6.09 5.74 -2.04
N GLY A 89 5.54 4.61 -2.49
CA GLY A 89 5.32 3.44 -1.66
C GLY A 89 6.60 2.90 -1.03
N VAL A 90 7.63 2.68 -1.84
CA VAL A 90 8.94 2.19 -1.37
C VAL A 90 9.55 3.15 -0.33
N VAL A 91 9.45 4.46 -0.56
CA VAL A 91 9.95 5.46 0.40
C VAL A 91 9.18 5.39 1.71
N VAL A 92 7.84 5.40 1.68
CA VAL A 92 7.01 5.38 2.90
C VAL A 92 7.22 4.08 3.68
N ILE A 93 7.30 2.93 3.02
CA ILE A 93 7.57 1.63 3.66
C ILE A 93 8.94 1.66 4.32
N SER A 94 9.97 2.16 3.63
CA SER A 94 11.32 2.27 4.18
C SER A 94 11.36 3.16 5.43
N VAL A 95 10.72 4.34 5.38
CA VAL A 95 10.59 5.24 6.54
C VAL A 95 9.83 4.56 7.69
N SER A 96 8.79 3.80 7.38
CA SER A 96 8.02 3.07 8.40
C SER A 96 8.86 1.98 9.08
N HIS A 97 9.71 1.29 8.32
CA HIS A 97 10.67 0.35 8.89
C HIS A 97 11.70 1.05 9.77
N PHE A 98 12.21 2.23 9.40
CA PHE A 98 13.06 3.03 10.28
C PHE A 98 12.34 3.41 11.58
N ALA A 99 11.11 3.92 11.48
CA ALA A 99 10.31 4.29 12.64
C ALA A 99 10.06 3.10 13.58
N ILE A 100 9.70 1.93 13.04
CA ILE A 100 9.54 0.71 13.84
C ILE A 100 10.85 0.32 14.53
N ASN A 101 11.99 0.36 13.83
CA ASN A 101 13.26 0.04 14.46
C ASN A 101 13.60 1.02 15.58
N LEU A 102 13.23 2.30 15.44
CA LEU A 102 13.38 3.29 16.50
C LEU A 102 12.52 2.95 17.73
N THR A 103 11.31 2.42 17.55
CA THR A 103 10.48 1.98 18.70
C THR A 103 11.10 0.84 19.51
N ALA A 104 11.99 0.04 18.90
CA ALA A 104 12.73 -1.00 19.63
C ALA A 104 13.70 -0.41 20.68
N LEU A 105 14.08 0.87 20.54
CA LEU A 105 14.87 1.59 21.56
C LEU A 105 14.03 1.99 22.76
N MET A 106 12.76 2.31 22.55
CA MET A 106 11.85 2.77 23.61
C MET A 106 11.30 1.59 24.43
N THR A 107 11.16 0.44 23.80
CA THR A 107 10.65 -0.79 24.43
C THR A 107 11.58 -1.95 24.05
N PRO A 108 12.74 -2.08 24.74
CA PRO A 108 13.68 -3.15 24.46
C PRO A 108 13.04 -4.51 24.74
N GLY A 109 12.95 -5.34 23.70
CA GLY A 109 12.33 -6.65 23.76
C GLY A 109 12.30 -7.34 22.40
N PRO A 110 12.04 -8.65 22.36
CA PRO A 110 12.01 -9.41 21.11
C PRO A 110 10.78 -9.08 20.25
N SER A 111 9.71 -8.57 20.86
CA SER A 111 8.45 -8.25 20.18
C SER A 111 8.42 -6.82 19.64
N ILE A 112 7.92 -6.67 18.41
CA ILE A 112 7.59 -5.36 17.84
C ILE A 112 6.30 -4.89 18.49
N PRO A 113 6.15 -3.59 18.82
CA PRO A 113 4.86 -3.03 19.19
C PRO A 113 3.81 -3.37 18.11
N ILE A 114 2.80 -4.16 18.48
CA ILE A 114 1.83 -4.71 17.52
C ILE A 114 1.13 -3.61 16.73
N LEU A 115 0.82 -2.48 17.38
CA LEU A 115 0.18 -1.34 16.76
C LEU A 115 1.07 -0.69 15.68
N ALA A 116 2.37 -0.49 15.97
CA ALA A 116 3.31 0.07 15.00
C ALA A 116 3.46 -0.86 13.78
N ALA A 117 3.50 -2.18 14.02
CA ALA A 117 3.56 -3.16 12.94
C ALA A 117 2.29 -3.15 12.08
N LEU A 118 1.10 -3.15 12.69
CA LEU A 118 -0.18 -3.10 11.96
C LEU A 118 -0.31 -1.82 11.13
N VAL A 119 0.09 -0.67 11.69
CA VAL A 119 0.09 0.61 10.98
C VAL A 119 1.03 0.54 9.77
N SER A 120 2.25 0.04 9.96
CA SER A 120 3.22 -0.13 8.88
C SER A 120 2.73 -1.09 7.79
N ASP A 121 2.06 -2.18 8.17
CA ASP A 121 1.53 -3.17 7.23
C ASP A 121 0.34 -2.60 6.42
N THR A 122 -0.35 -1.58 6.94
CA THR A 122 -1.49 -0.93 6.28
C THR A 122 -1.06 0.17 5.30
N PHE A 123 0.06 0.86 5.52
CA PHE A 123 0.51 1.96 4.65
C PHE A 123 0.65 1.60 3.17
N PRO A 124 1.26 0.45 2.79
CA PRO A 124 1.32 0.07 1.38
C PRO A 124 -0.07 0.04 0.72
N PHE A 125 -1.08 -0.49 1.43
CA PHE A 125 -2.44 -0.56 0.92
C PHE A 125 -3.10 0.82 0.80
N LEU A 126 -2.87 1.72 1.76
CA LEU A 126 -3.38 3.10 1.67
C LEU A 126 -2.78 3.85 0.47
N ILE A 127 -1.48 3.68 0.23
CA ILE A 127 -0.81 4.28 -0.93
C ILE A 127 -1.38 3.71 -2.22
N TRP A 128 -1.51 2.39 -2.30
CA TRP A 128 -2.17 1.76 -3.45
C TRP A 128 -3.58 2.31 -3.65
N PHE A 129 -4.39 2.43 -2.60
CA PHE A 129 -5.75 2.96 -2.69
C PHE A 129 -5.77 4.38 -3.27
N ILE A 130 -4.95 5.29 -2.74
CA ILE A 130 -4.82 6.68 -3.25
C ILE A 130 -4.39 6.67 -4.72
N VAL A 131 -3.37 5.87 -5.05
CA VAL A 131 -2.83 5.75 -6.41
C VAL A 131 -3.83 5.08 -7.36
N ALA A 132 -4.68 4.17 -6.90
CA ALA A 132 -5.68 3.49 -7.71
C ALA A 132 -7.01 4.26 -7.76
N PHE A 133 -7.22 5.26 -6.90
CA PHE A 133 -8.52 5.90 -6.66
C PHE A 133 -9.29 6.33 -7.93
N PRO A 134 -8.74 7.10 -8.89
CA PRO A 134 -9.36 7.41 -10.18
C PRO A 134 -9.83 6.22 -11.03
N VAL A 135 -9.23 5.04 -10.86
CA VAL A 135 -9.69 3.81 -11.49
C VAL A 135 -10.82 3.19 -10.66
N LEU A 136 -10.60 3.06 -9.35
CA LEU A 136 -11.57 2.48 -8.41
C LEU A 136 -12.88 3.27 -8.37
N ALA A 137 -12.82 4.59 -8.47
CA ALA A 137 -13.97 5.48 -8.45
C ALA A 137 -14.94 5.25 -9.62
N LYS A 138 -14.46 4.68 -10.74
CA LYS A 138 -15.33 4.30 -11.87
C LYS A 138 -16.24 3.11 -11.57
N PHE A 139 -15.95 2.37 -10.49
CA PHE A 139 -16.74 1.23 -10.03
C PHE A 139 -17.60 1.57 -8.82
N MET A 140 -17.44 2.76 -8.24
CA MET A 140 -18.33 3.22 -7.18
C MET A 140 -19.66 3.64 -7.80
N PRO A 141 -20.81 3.34 -7.18
CA PRO A 141 -22.07 3.92 -7.61
C PRO A 141 -21.91 5.43 -7.62
N GLY A 142 -22.25 6.08 -8.73
CA GLY A 142 -22.28 7.53 -8.80
C GLY A 142 -23.23 8.08 -7.73
N PRO A 143 -23.11 9.36 -7.35
CA PRO A 143 -24.14 9.99 -6.54
C PRO A 143 -25.47 9.71 -7.24
N THR A 144 -26.37 8.99 -6.57
CA THR A 144 -27.73 8.80 -7.08
C THR A 144 -28.26 10.19 -7.31
N THR A 145 -28.46 10.58 -8.56
CA THR A 145 -29.16 11.82 -8.87
C THR A 145 -30.43 11.75 -8.04
N PRO A 146 -30.64 12.65 -7.08
CA PRO A 146 -31.84 12.59 -6.27
C PRO A 146 -32.99 12.54 -7.25
N GLU A 147 -33.78 11.47 -7.16
CA GLU A 147 -34.99 11.33 -7.95
C GLU A 147 -35.74 12.65 -7.78
N PRO A 148 -36.06 13.38 -8.87
CA PRO A 148 -36.68 14.68 -8.76
C PRO A 148 -37.89 14.52 -7.86
N LEU A 149 -37.80 15.09 -6.64
CA LEU A 149 -38.85 15.03 -5.62
C LEU A 149 -40.13 15.42 -6.35
N GLY A 150 -41.05 14.45 -6.43
CA GLY A 150 -42.15 14.37 -7.39
C GLY A 150 -42.46 15.67 -8.10
N GLN A 151 -42.43 15.64 -9.44
CA GLN A 151 -43.34 16.50 -10.17
C GLN A 151 -44.73 16.23 -9.58
N VAL A 152 -45.22 17.17 -8.78
CA VAL A 152 -46.60 17.16 -8.29
C VAL A 152 -47.43 17.05 -9.55
N PRO A 153 -48.23 15.99 -9.73
CA PRO A 153 -49.09 15.89 -10.90
C PRO A 153 -49.92 17.16 -10.95
N GLU A 154 -49.83 17.89 -12.07
CA GLU A 154 -50.55 19.14 -12.30
C GLU A 154 -52.03 18.77 -12.54
N THR A 155 -52.73 18.35 -11.49
CA THR A 155 -54.13 17.87 -11.55
C THR A 155 -55.17 18.98 -11.62
N ASP A 156 -54.78 20.26 -11.59
CA ASP A 156 -55.71 21.38 -11.42
C ASP A 156 -56.08 22.15 -12.69
N LYS A 157 -55.85 21.62 -13.91
CA LYS A 157 -56.16 22.34 -15.17
C LYS A 157 -57.25 21.73 -16.06
N GLN A 158 -58.17 20.92 -15.52
CA GLN A 158 -59.29 20.36 -16.31
C GLN A 158 -60.69 20.75 -15.82
N LEU A 159 -60.83 21.86 -15.09
CA LEU A 159 -62.13 22.39 -14.68
C LEU A 159 -62.28 23.88 -15.02
N GLU A 160 -62.13 24.25 -16.29
CA GLU A 160 -62.66 25.52 -16.85
C GLU A 160 -63.19 25.30 -18.28
#